data_AF-A0A8S3AHW9-F1
#
_entry.id   AF-A0A8S3AHW9-F1
#
_cell.length_a   1.000
_cell.length_b   1.000
_cell.length_c   1.000
_cell.angle_alpha   90.00
_cell.angle_beta   90.00
_cell.angle_gamma   90.00
#
_symmetry.space_group_name_H-M   'P 1'
#
loop_
_entity.id
_entity.type
_entity.pdbx_description
1 polymer ?
#
loop_
_entity_poly.entity_id
_entity_poly.type
_entity_poly.pdbx_seq_one_letter_code
_entity_poly.pdbx_strand_id
1 'polypeptide(L)' 'QDGHIDWAVTNSGDNAVGVALGLGFGFFGKQLIYSVGSNPIAMTCQDFNSDGQLDLIVVNYGNNSIGVLLGNTDGTFQSQ' A
#
# COMPACT_ATOMS: atom_id res chain seq x y z
N GLN A 1 11.66 -1.52 -7.06
CA GLN A 1 11.38 -0.08 -6.91
C GLN A 1 11.45 0.56 -8.29
N ASP A 2 10.43 1.28 -8.73
CA ASP A 2 10.35 1.89 -10.06
C ASP A 2 11.28 3.11 -10.24
N GLY A 3 12.02 3.48 -9.18
CA GLY A 3 12.96 4.58 -9.14
C GLY A 3 12.36 5.89 -8.66
N HIS A 4 11.08 5.90 -8.28
CA HIS A 4 10.38 7.06 -7.76
C HIS A 4 9.87 6.82 -6.33
N ILE A 5 9.67 7.92 -5.60
CA ILE A 5 9.07 7.85 -4.27
C ILE A 5 7.56 7.88 -4.46
N ASP A 6 6.90 6.84 -3.98
CA ASP A 6 5.46 6.70 -3.96
C ASP A 6 4.90 7.13 -2.59
N TRP A 7 3.59 7.40 -2.53
CA TRP A 7 2.89 7.62 -1.26
C TRP A 7 1.80 6.57 -1.08
N ALA A 8 1.68 6.07 0.15
CA ALA A 8 0.62 5.16 0.55
C ALA A 8 -0.04 5.70 1.82
N VAL A 9 -1.37 5.68 1.87
CA VAL A 9 -2.18 6.17 2.99
C VAL A 9 -3.28 5.18 3.35
N THR A 10 -3.47 4.94 4.63
CA THR A 10 -4.63 4.18 5.13
C THR A 10 -5.87 5.08 5.13
N ASN A 11 -6.94 4.63 4.48
CA ASN A 11 -8.24 5.27 4.51
C ASN A 11 -9.22 4.41 5.30
N SER A 12 -9.45 4.82 6.54
CA SER A 12 -10.19 4.04 7.52
C SER A 12 -11.70 4.01 7.27
N GLY A 13 -12.25 5.04 6.61
CA GLY A 13 -13.67 5.10 6.25
C GLY A 13 -14.01 4.20 5.06
N ASP A 14 -13.07 4.07 4.12
CA ASP A 14 -13.26 3.29 2.89
C ASP A 14 -12.76 1.84 3.00
N ASN A 15 -12.23 1.43 4.16
CA ASN A 15 -11.61 0.12 4.39
C ASN A 15 -10.53 -0.19 3.33
N ALA A 16 -9.68 0.79 3.04
CA ALA A 16 -8.73 0.71 1.94
C ALA A 16 -7.37 1.35 2.27
N VAL A 17 -6.36 0.98 1.48
CA VAL A 17 -5.13 1.76 1.33
C VAL A 17 -5.15 2.43 -0.04
N GLY A 18 -4.91 3.73 -0.05
CA GLY A 18 -4.70 4.48 -1.26
C GLY A 18 -3.22 4.66 -1.53
N VAL A 19 -2.76 4.33 -2.73
CA VAL A 19 -1.39 4.50 -3.19
C VAL A 19 -1.39 5.44 -4.38
N ALA A 20 -0.46 6.38 -4.48
CA ALA A 20 -0.15 6.91 -5.81
C ALA A 20 1.33 6.92 -6.12
N LEU A 21 1.60 6.62 -7.39
CA LEU A 21 2.94 6.42 -7.88
C LEU A 21 3.61 7.76 -8.14
N GLY A 22 4.88 7.86 -7.76
CA GLY A 22 5.73 8.99 -8.06
C GLY A 22 6.02 9.04 -9.55
N LEU A 23 5.76 10.18 -10.17
CA LEU A 23 6.09 10.43 -11.58
C LEU A 23 7.42 11.21 -11.72
N GLY A 24 8.14 11.38 -10.60
CA GLY A 24 9.30 12.26 -10.49
C GLY A 24 8.93 13.73 -10.28
N PHE A 25 9.93 14.54 -9.91
CA PHE A 25 9.79 15.99 -9.69
C PHE A 25 8.65 16.43 -8.75
N GLY A 26 8.26 15.56 -7.81
CA GLY A 26 7.18 15.82 -6.85
C GLY A 26 5.77 15.64 -7.41
N PHE A 27 5.63 15.15 -8.65
CA PHE A 27 4.34 14.78 -9.21
C PHE A 27 3.95 13.37 -8.81
N PHE A 28 2.66 13.18 -8.58
CA PHE A 28 2.06 11.88 -8.28
C PHE A 28 0.97 11.57 -9.29
N GLY A 29 0.89 10.30 -9.67
CA GLY A 29 -0.16 9.80 -10.55
C GLY A 29 -1.52 9.75 -9.87
N LYS A 30 -2.50 9.22 -10.59
CA LYS A 30 -3.82 8.91 -10.04
C LYS A 30 -3.67 7.92 -8.88
N GLN A 31 -4.43 8.14 -7.80
CA GLN A 31 -4.50 7.22 -6.69
C GLN A 31 -5.12 5.88 -7.11
N LEU A 32 -4.41 4.79 -6.82
CA LEU A 32 -4.86 3.42 -6.85
C LEU A 32 -5.40 3.04 -5.47
N ILE A 33 -6.51 2.32 -5.43
CA ILE A 33 -7.19 1.94 -4.19
C ILE A 33 -7.13 0.43 -4.04
N TYR A 34 -6.63 -0.02 -2.89
CA TYR A 34 -6.52 -1.42 -2.51
C TYR A 34 -7.41 -1.68 -1.31
N SER A 35 -8.43 -2.50 -1.50
CA SER A 35 -9.30 -2.93 -0.40
C SER A 35 -8.52 -3.74 0.63
N VAL A 36 -8.74 -3.47 1.90
CA VAL A 36 -8.14 -4.20 3.03
C VAL A 36 -9.23 -4.55 4.05
N GLY A 37 -8.83 -4.93 5.26
CA GLY A 37 -9.77 -5.18 6.35
C GLY A 37 -10.48 -3.90 6.82
N SER A 38 -11.33 -4.06 7.84
CA SER A 38 -12.16 -2.98 8.33
C SER A 38 -11.38 -2.01 9.22
N ASN A 39 -11.60 -0.70 9.03
CA ASN A 39 -11.02 0.37 9.83
C ASN A 39 -9.49 0.21 9.98
N PRO A 40 -8.72 0.28 8.87
CA PRO A 40 -7.26 0.29 8.93
C PRO A 40 -6.76 1.50 9.75
N ILE A 41 -5.84 1.26 10.68
CA ILE A 41 -5.33 2.29 11.62
C ILE A 41 -3.83 2.51 11.52
N ALA A 42 -3.08 1.56 10.98
CA ALA A 42 -1.64 1.62 10.86
C ALA A 42 -1.15 0.80 9.67
N MET A 43 0.01 1.19 9.14
CA MET A 43 0.66 0.51 8.04
C MET A 43 2.17 0.63 8.16
N THR A 44 2.89 -0.38 7.69
CA THR A 44 4.34 -0.35 7.51
C THR A 44 4.72 -0.85 6.13
N CYS A 45 5.88 -0.44 5.62
CA CYS A 45 6.42 -0.86 4.33
C CYS A 45 7.81 -1.47 4.52
N GLN A 46 8.04 -2.64 3.89
CA GLN A 46 9.32 -3.35 3.86
C GLN A 46 9.18 -4.48 2.82
N ASP A 47 10.29 -4.94 2.25
CA ASP A 47 10.33 -6.25 1.59
C ASP A 47 10.21 -7.36 2.66
N PHE A 48 9.02 -7.95 2.81
CA PHE A 48 8.73 -8.96 3.84
C PHE A 48 8.89 -10.38 3.30
N ASN A 49 8.78 -10.58 1.99
CA ASN A 49 8.88 -11.89 1.35
C ASN A 49 10.25 -12.17 0.69
N SER A 50 11.17 -11.19 0.75
CA SER A 50 12.52 -11.22 0.16
C SER A 50 12.55 -11.33 -1.38
N ASP A 51 11.56 -10.75 -2.06
CA ASP A 51 11.51 -10.71 -3.53
C ASP A 51 12.16 -9.45 -4.14
N GLY A 52 12.64 -8.53 -3.29
CA GLY A 52 13.28 -7.28 -3.69
C GLY A 52 12.29 -6.12 -3.91
N GLN A 53 10.99 -6.34 -3.68
CA GLN A 53 9.94 -5.34 -3.80
C GLN A 53 9.39 -4.96 -2.42
N LEU A 54 8.98 -3.70 -2.27
CA LEU A 54 8.36 -3.26 -1.02
C LEU A 54 6.94 -3.81 -0.94
N ASP A 55 6.63 -4.49 0.15
CA ASP A 55 5.29 -4.90 0.52
C ASP A 55 4.69 -3.92 1.54
N LEU A 56 3.36 -3.96 1.70
CA LEU A 56 2.66 -3.25 2.77
C LEU A 56 1.98 -4.23 3.71
N ILE A 57 2.19 -4.03 5.02
CA ILE A 57 1.40 -4.67 6.08
C ILE A 57 0.48 -3.64 6.69
N VAL A 58 -0.81 -3.98 6.77
CA VAL A 58 -1.88 -3.08 7.24
C VAL A 58 -2.58 -3.69 8.44
N VAL A 59 -2.67 -2.93 9.53
CA VAL A 59 -3.39 -3.33 10.74
C VAL A 59 -4.83 -2.84 10.66
N ASN A 60 -5.78 -3.76 10.66
CA ASN A 60 -7.22 -3.49 10.55
C ASN A 60 -7.89 -3.67 11.91
N TYR A 61 -8.22 -2.55 12.56
CA TYR A 61 -8.79 -2.56 13.90
C TYR A 61 -10.24 -3.04 13.91
N GLY A 62 -11.03 -2.70 12.88
CA GLY A 62 -12.47 -2.93 12.86
C GLY A 62 -12.87 -4.41 12.78
N ASN A 63 -11.99 -5.26 12.24
CA ASN A 63 -12.21 -6.71 12.12
C ASN A 63 -11.08 -7.55 12.71
N ASN A 64 -10.19 -6.96 13.51
CA ASN A 64 -9.07 -7.62 14.18
C ASN A 64 -8.19 -8.44 13.22
N SER A 65 -7.88 -7.91 12.04
CA SER A 65 -7.11 -8.61 11.03
C SER A 65 -5.86 -7.84 10.59
N ILE A 66 -4.96 -8.56 9.91
CA ILE A 66 -3.81 -7.98 9.22
C ILE A 66 -4.02 -8.20 7.73
N GLY A 67 -3.90 -7.12 6.95
CA GLY A 67 -3.84 -7.17 5.49
C GLY A 67 -2.39 -7.17 5.02
N VAL A 68 -2.11 -7.88 3.94
CA VAL A 68 -0.80 -7.87 3.29
C VAL A 68 -1.02 -7.54 1.82
N LEU A 69 -0.37 -6.49 1.33
CA LEU A 69 -0.34 -6.13 -0.07
C LEU A 69 1.07 -6.37 -0.58
N LEU A 70 1.22 -7.35 -1.47
CA LEU A 70 2.53 -7.71 -2.03
C LEU A 70 2.92 -6.72 -3.13
N GLY A 71 4.18 -6.27 -3.10
CA GLY A 71 4.72 -5.33 -4.07
C GLY A 71 4.94 -5.97 -5.43
N ASN A 72 4.71 -5.20 -6.50
CA ASN A 72 5.10 -5.55 -7.86
C ASN A 72 6.33 -4.75 -8.29
N THR A 73 6.98 -5.17 -9.39
CA THR A 73 8.17 -4.50 -9.96
C THR A 73 7.93 -3.04 -10.35
N ASP A 74 6.68 -2.68 -10.65
CA ASP A 74 6.25 -1.38 -11.17
C ASP A 74 5.73 -0.41 -10.08
N GLY A 75 5.94 -0.72 -8.80
CA GLY A 75 5.47 0.11 -7.67
C GLY A 75 4.00 -0.08 -7.31
N THR A 76 3.26 -0.91 -8.06
CA THR A 76 1.89 -1.28 -7.70
C THR A 76 1.88 -2.44 -6.69
N PHE A 77 0.71 -2.74 -6.15
CA PHE A 77 0.50 -3.86 -5.25
C PHE A 77 -0.49 -4.88 -5.81
N GLN A 78 -0.38 -6.11 -5.35
CA GLN A 78 -1.35 -7.17 -5.63
C GLN A 78 -2.61 -6.97 -4.80
N SER A 79 -3.77 -7.14 -5.44
CA SER A 79 -5.05 -7.27 -4.72
C SER A 79 -5.10 -8.62 -4.00
N GLN A 80 -5.59 -8.64 -2.77
CA GLN A 80 -5.91 -9.87 -2.04
C GLN A 80 -7.10 -10.62 -2.66
#